data_AF-A0A8S2TII6-F1
#
_entry.id   AF-A0A8S2TII6-F1
#
_cell.length_a   1.000
_cell.length_b   1.000
_cell.length_c   1.000
_cell.angle_alpha   90.00
_cell.angle_beta   90.00
_cell.angle_gamma   90.00
#
_symmetry.space_group_name_H-M   'P 1'
#
loop_
_entity.id
_entity.type
_entity.pdbx_description
1 polymer ?
#
loop_
_entity_poly.entity_id
_entity_poly.type
_entity_poly.pdbx_seq_one_letter_code
_entity_poly.pdbx_strand_id
1 'polypeptide(L)'
;TGGIQPHLVPTIERGTLLYMTGYLHMFIEKFTLYLLGYRRKSLAAFCVVFLSAIFHEYVMIFALGFFYPVMFILFGVCGIALLFLMSNKNKGNLWNIMMWVFLLVGIGFQSCLYFMEWYARRNCPHN
;
A
#
# COMPACT_ATOMS: atom_id res chain seq x y z
N THR A 1 4.86 -42.96 20.15
CA THR A 1 4.86 -41.70 20.91
C THR A 1 6.29 -41.14 20.96
N GLY A 2 6.74 -40.54 19.86
CA GLY A 2 8.11 -40.02 19.73
C GLY A 2 8.20 -38.60 20.27
N GLY A 3 8.69 -38.43 21.50
CA GLY A 3 8.97 -37.13 22.09
C GLY A 3 10.21 -36.50 21.47
N ILE A 4 10.07 -35.28 20.95
CA ILE A 4 11.18 -34.47 20.42
C ILE A 4 12.08 -34.08 21.59
N GLN A 5 13.36 -34.48 21.53
CA GLN A 5 14.38 -34.18 22.54
C GLN A 5 14.55 -32.65 22.73
N PRO A 6 14.52 -32.12 23.97
CA PRO A 6 14.44 -30.67 24.25
C PRO A 6 15.68 -29.87 23.83
N HIS A 7 16.81 -30.53 23.52
CA HIS A 7 18.04 -29.86 23.10
C HIS A 7 18.06 -29.46 21.60
N LEU A 8 17.18 -30.05 20.77
CA LEU A 8 17.18 -29.83 19.33
C LEU A 8 16.33 -28.62 18.91
N VAL A 9 15.39 -28.22 19.77
CA VAL A 9 14.48 -27.09 19.58
C VAL A 9 15.22 -25.75 19.32
N PRO A 10 16.23 -25.34 20.11
CA PRO A 10 16.91 -24.05 19.90
C PRO A 10 17.75 -23.98 18.62
N THR A 11 18.10 -25.11 18.02
CA THR A 11 18.86 -25.18 16.75
C THR A 11 17.93 -25.09 15.55
N ILE A 12 16.76 -25.72 15.63
CA ILE A 12 15.71 -25.65 14.60
C ILE A 12 15.09 -24.25 14.54
N GLU A 13 14.85 -23.60 15.68
CA GLU A 13 14.34 -22.22 15.71
C GLU A 13 15.35 -21.22 15.12
N ARG A 14 16.65 -21.37 15.40
CA ARG A 14 17.70 -20.54 14.79
C ARG A 14 17.78 -20.74 13.27
N GLY A 15 17.68 -21.98 12.78
CA GLY A 15 17.64 -22.27 11.35
C GLY A 15 16.42 -21.65 10.65
N THR A 16 15.26 -21.70 11.30
CA THR A 16 14.01 -21.14 10.79
C THR A 16 14.05 -19.60 10.74
N LEU A 17 14.62 -18.96 11.76
CA LEU A 17 14.82 -17.51 11.79
C LEU A 17 15.83 -17.03 10.74
N LEU A 18 16.93 -17.77 10.53
CA LEU A 18 17.90 -17.46 9.48
C LEU A 18 17.31 -17.63 8.07
N TYR A 19 16.48 -18.67 7.87
CA TYR A 19 15.78 -18.87 6.61
C TYR A 19 14.77 -17.77 6.32
N MET A 20 13.94 -17.41 7.32
CA MET A 20 12.95 -16.34 7.19
C MET A 20 13.60 -14.97 6.93
N THR A 21 14.65 -14.62 7.68
CA THR A 21 15.34 -13.34 7.50
C THR A 21 16.06 -13.27 6.15
N GLY A 22 16.67 -14.38 5.69
CA GLY A 22 17.25 -14.47 4.35
C GLY A 22 16.21 -14.37 3.24
N TYR A 23 15.05 -15.02 3.40
CA TYR A 23 13.95 -14.95 2.43
C TYR A 23 13.38 -13.54 2.33
N LEU A 24 13.17 -12.87 3.47
CA LEU A 24 12.68 -11.49 3.49
C LEU A 24 13.66 -10.54 2.78
N HIS A 25 14.95 -10.70 3.04
CA HIS A 25 15.97 -9.84 2.47
C HIS A 25 16.07 -10.03 0.95
N MET A 26 16.08 -11.28 0.47
CA MET A 26 16.05 -11.59 -0.96
C MET A 26 14.75 -11.10 -1.62
N PHE A 27 13.61 -11.21 -0.94
CA PHE A 27 12.33 -10.72 -1.48
C PHE A 27 12.36 -9.21 -1.66
N ILE A 28 12.86 -8.46 -0.66
CA ILE A 28 12.97 -7.00 -0.71
C ILE A 28 13.95 -6.58 -1.81
N GLU A 29 15.16 -7.14 -1.87
CA GLU A 29 16.12 -6.80 -2.93
C GLU A 29 15.58 -7.10 -4.33
N LYS A 30 14.97 -8.26 -4.51
CA LYS A 30 14.42 -8.66 -5.81
C LYS A 30 13.23 -7.79 -6.19
N PHE A 31 12.40 -7.38 -5.22
CA PHE A 31 11.34 -6.41 -5.42
C PHE A 31 11.90 -5.04 -5.82
N THR A 32 12.93 -4.55 -5.13
CA THR A 32 13.62 -3.30 -5.45
C THR A 32 14.25 -3.33 -6.84
N LEU A 33 14.94 -4.41 -7.21
CA LEU A 33 15.55 -4.59 -8.54
C LEU A 33 14.50 -4.73 -9.65
N TYR A 34 13.38 -5.38 -9.38
CA TYR A 34 12.25 -5.46 -10.31
C TYR A 34 11.61 -4.09 -10.54
N LEU A 35 11.50 -3.27 -9.49
CA LEU A 35 11.08 -1.86 -9.59
C LEU A 35 12.10 -1.01 -10.38
N LEU A 36 13.40 -1.22 -10.15
CA LEU A 36 14.48 -0.39 -10.72
C LEU A 36 14.81 -0.75 -12.18
N GLY A 37 14.53 -1.98 -12.61
CA GLY A 37 14.84 -2.51 -13.95
C GLY A 37 13.99 -1.95 -15.10
N TYR A 38 12.91 -1.23 -14.81
CA TYR A 38 12.08 -0.61 -15.85
C TYR A 38 12.74 0.67 -16.41
N ARG A 39 13.32 0.57 -17.62
CA ARG A 39 13.90 1.73 -18.37
C ARG A 39 12.91 2.89 -18.58
N ARG A 40 11.61 2.68 -18.38
CA ARG A 40 10.58 3.73 -18.38
C ARG A 40 10.16 4.06 -16.95
N LYS A 41 10.78 5.09 -16.36
CA LYS A 41 10.47 5.58 -14.99
C LYS A 41 8.99 5.83 -14.74
N SER A 42 8.25 6.31 -15.74
CA SER A 42 6.81 6.53 -15.65
C SER A 42 6.00 5.23 -15.54
N LEU A 43 6.39 4.17 -16.26
CA LEU A 43 5.71 2.89 -16.17
C LEU A 43 5.99 2.21 -14.83
N ALA A 44 7.24 2.28 -14.35
CA ALA A 44 7.61 1.78 -13.03
C ALA A 44 6.78 2.47 -11.93
N ALA A 45 6.70 3.81 -11.97
CA ALA A 45 5.91 4.57 -11.00
C ALA A 45 4.40 4.23 -11.07
N PHE A 46 3.85 4.05 -12.27
CA PHE A 46 2.47 3.59 -12.45
C PHE A 46 2.24 2.22 -11.80
N CYS A 47 3.11 1.24 -12.06
CA CYS A 47 3.01 -0.09 -11.46
C CYS A 47 3.08 -0.04 -9.93
N VAL A 48 3.92 0.82 -9.36
CA VAL A 48 4.04 0.97 -7.90
C VAL A 48 2.78 1.59 -7.30
N VAL A 49 2.23 2.65 -7.90
CA VAL A 49 0.98 3.26 -7.45
C VAL A 49 -0.17 2.27 -7.57
N PHE A 50 -0.23 1.50 -8.64
CA PHE A 50 -1.26 0.50 -8.88
C PHE A 50 -1.22 -0.64 -7.86
N LEU A 51 -0.03 -1.23 -7.63
CA LEU A 51 0.15 -2.26 -6.61
C LEU A 51 -0.20 -1.71 -5.22
N SER A 52 0.24 -0.49 -4.90
CA SER A 52 -0.09 0.18 -3.65
C SER A 52 -1.59 0.35 -3.47
N ALA A 53 -2.33 0.74 -4.52
CA ALA A 53 -3.78 0.88 -4.48
C ALA A 53 -4.49 -0.45 -4.14
N ILE A 54 -4.03 -1.56 -4.70
CA ILE A 54 -4.56 -2.91 -4.39
C ILE A 54 -4.30 -3.26 -2.91
N PHE A 55 -3.09 -2.99 -2.41
CA PHE A 55 -2.78 -3.23 -1.01
C PHE A 55 -3.63 -2.37 -0.06
N HIS A 56 -3.82 -1.09 -0.39
CA HIS A 56 -4.67 -0.20 0.40
C HIS A 56 -6.11 -0.66 0.43
N GLU A 57 -6.66 -1.09 -0.71
CA GLU A 57 -8.00 -1.68 -0.77
C GLU A 57 -8.09 -2.97 0.06
N TYR A 58 -7.09 -3.84 0.00
CA TYR A 58 -7.05 -5.08 0.79
C TYR A 58 -7.09 -4.83 2.30
N VAL A 59 -6.29 -3.86 2.79
CA VAL A 59 -6.29 -3.48 4.21
C VAL A 59 -7.64 -2.92 4.63
N MET A 60 -8.31 -2.14 3.77
CA MET A 60 -9.63 -1.59 4.10
C MET A 60 -10.73 -2.64 4.09
N ILE A 61 -10.71 -3.59 3.15
CA ILE A 61 -11.62 -4.74 3.15
C ILE A 61 -11.47 -5.52 4.45
N PHE A 62 -10.23 -5.73 4.89
CA PHE A 62 -9.95 -6.42 6.15
C PHE A 62 -10.40 -5.61 7.38
N ALA A 63 -10.19 -4.29 7.38
CA ALA A 63 -10.54 -3.42 8.51
C ALA A 63 -12.05 -3.20 8.66
N LEU A 64 -12.78 -3.08 7.55
CA LEU A 64 -14.20 -2.73 7.52
C LEU A 64 -15.12 -3.93 7.33
N GLY A 65 -14.62 -5.04 6.77
CA GLY A 65 -15.40 -6.24 6.47
C GLY A 65 -16.30 -6.12 5.24
N PHE A 66 -16.17 -5.06 4.43
CA PHE A 66 -16.92 -4.85 3.20
C PHE A 66 -16.04 -4.26 2.08
N PHE A 67 -16.42 -4.52 0.82
CA PHE A 67 -15.69 -4.04 -0.36
C PHE A 67 -16.15 -2.64 -0.76
N TYR A 68 -15.25 -1.64 -0.69
CA TYR A 68 -15.51 -0.26 -1.10
C TYR A 68 -14.36 0.29 -1.95
N PRO A 69 -14.46 0.23 -3.29
CA PRO A 69 -13.34 0.48 -4.21
C PRO A 69 -12.97 1.97 -4.38
N VAL A 70 -13.44 2.85 -3.49
CA VAL A 70 -13.15 4.28 -3.57
C VAL A 70 -11.67 4.58 -3.37
N MET A 71 -11.00 3.84 -2.48
CA MET A 71 -9.54 3.91 -2.31
C MET A 71 -8.78 3.66 -3.61
N PHE A 72 -9.20 2.63 -4.35
CA PHE A 72 -8.56 2.24 -5.59
C PHE A 72 -8.72 3.31 -6.67
N ILE A 73 -9.93 3.88 -6.80
CA ILE A 73 -10.21 4.97 -7.75
C ILE A 73 -9.44 6.23 -7.35
N LEU A 74 -9.44 6.60 -6.06
CA LEU A 74 -8.75 7.78 -5.58
C LEU A 74 -7.24 7.67 -5.83
N PHE A 75 -6.59 6.58 -5.39
CA PHE A 75 -5.16 6.37 -5.65
C PHE A 75 -4.82 6.25 -7.13
N GLY A 76 -5.68 5.61 -7.93
CA GLY A 76 -5.52 5.52 -9.38
C GLY A 76 -5.57 6.89 -10.04
N VAL A 77 -6.66 7.63 -9.89
CA VAL A 77 -6.87 8.94 -10.53
C VAL A 77 -5.89 9.97 -9.98
N CYS A 78 -5.78 10.08 -8.66
CA CYS A 78 -4.89 11.04 -8.01
C CYS A 78 -3.42 10.71 -8.25
N GLY A 79 -3.04 9.44 -8.16
CA GLY A 79 -1.66 9.01 -8.39
C GLY A 79 -1.21 9.20 -9.84
N ILE A 80 -2.07 8.91 -10.82
CA ILE A 80 -1.77 9.17 -12.23
C ILE A 80 -1.72 10.67 -12.51
N ALA A 81 -2.67 11.46 -11.97
CA ALA A 81 -2.67 12.91 -12.10
C ALA A 81 -1.38 13.52 -11.55
N LEU A 82 -0.95 13.12 -10.35
CA LEU A 82 0.32 13.55 -9.76
C LEU A 82 1.53 13.11 -10.60
N LEU A 83 1.51 11.92 -11.19
CA LEU A 83 2.60 11.44 -12.05
C LEU A 83 2.74 12.28 -13.32
N PHE A 84 1.62 12.62 -13.95
CA PHE A 84 1.59 13.50 -15.12
C PHE A 84 2.00 14.93 -14.76
N LEU A 85 1.51 15.41 -13.62
CA LEU A 85 1.74 16.78 -13.18
C LEU A 85 3.19 16.97 -12.68
N MET A 86 3.80 15.96 -12.04
CA MET A 86 5.24 15.91 -11.73
C MET A 86 6.13 15.76 -12.97
N SER A 87 5.60 15.25 -14.08
CA SER A 87 6.33 15.21 -15.35
C SER A 87 6.53 16.61 -15.94
N ASN A 88 5.74 17.60 -15.54
CA ASN A 88 5.88 18.97 -16.01
C ASN A 88 6.98 19.69 -15.20
N LYS A 89 8.11 20.00 -15.85
CA LYS A 89 9.37 20.46 -15.23
C LYS A 89 9.33 21.86 -14.58
N ASN A 90 8.16 22.42 -14.29
CA ASN A 90 8.04 23.75 -13.69
C ASN A 90 8.34 23.70 -12.18
N LYS A 91 9.63 23.81 -11.86
CA LYS A 91 10.18 23.86 -10.51
C LYS A 91 9.96 25.24 -9.89
N GLY A 92 8.82 25.44 -9.23
CA GLY A 92 8.57 26.63 -8.40
C GLY A 92 7.95 26.24 -7.05
N ASN A 93 7.97 27.15 -6.07
CA ASN A 93 7.37 26.94 -4.76
C ASN A 93 5.88 26.59 -4.83
N LEU A 94 5.18 27.08 -5.85
CA LEU A 94 3.76 26.80 -6.12
C LEU A 94 3.51 25.30 -6.38
N TRP A 95 4.46 24.62 -7.01
CA TRP A 95 4.35 23.18 -7.29
C TRP A 95 4.32 22.34 -6.01
N ASN A 96 5.18 22.70 -5.05
CA ASN A 96 5.22 22.05 -3.75
C ASN A 96 3.88 22.24 -3.01
N ILE A 97 3.37 23.47 -2.96
CA ILE A 97 2.09 23.78 -2.29
C ILE A 97 0.93 23.00 -2.92
N MET A 98 0.85 22.96 -4.25
CA MET A 98 -0.20 22.20 -4.96
C MET A 98 -0.13 20.70 -4.66
N MET A 99 1.07 20.13 -4.59
CA MET A 99 1.28 18.73 -4.21
C MET A 99 0.81 18.46 -2.78
N TRP A 100 1.16 19.31 -1.81
CA TRP A 100 0.70 19.19 -0.43
C TRP A 100 -0.82 19.31 -0.30
N VAL A 101 -1.43 20.29 -0.98
CA VAL A 101 -2.89 20.47 -0.97
C VAL A 101 -3.59 19.24 -1.51
N PHE A 102 -3.11 18.69 -2.63
CA PHE A 102 -3.71 17.50 -3.23
C PHE A 102 -3.59 16.25 -2.33
N LEU A 103 -2.45 16.10 -1.65
CA LEU A 103 -2.28 15.03 -0.64
C LEU A 103 -3.25 15.18 0.53
N LEU A 104 -3.39 16.40 1.07
CA LEU A 104 -4.29 16.66 2.20
C LEU A 104 -5.76 16.44 1.81
N VAL A 105 -6.15 16.92 0.63
CA VAL A 105 -7.51 16.71 0.09
C VAL A 105 -7.79 15.22 -0.10
N GLY A 106 -6.84 14.45 -0.64
CA GLY A 106 -6.99 13.00 -0.81
C GLY A 106 -7.23 12.28 0.53
N ILE A 107 -6.42 12.55 1.54
CA ILE A 107 -6.56 11.95 2.88
C ILE A 107 -7.88 12.39 3.55
N GLY A 108 -8.26 13.66 3.41
CA GLY A 108 -9.51 14.20 3.96
C GLY A 108 -10.74 13.58 3.30
N PHE A 109 -10.80 13.56 1.98
CA PHE A 109 -11.92 12.98 1.22
C PHE A 109 -12.14 11.52 1.59
N GLN A 110 -11.04 10.77 1.69
CA GLN A 110 -11.08 9.36 2.01
C GLN A 110 -11.57 9.09 3.43
N SER A 111 -11.03 9.81 4.42
CA SER A 111 -11.47 9.64 5.82
C SER A 111 -12.96 10.01 5.98
N CYS A 112 -13.42 11.10 5.36
CA CYS A 112 -14.83 11.50 5.38
C CYS A 112 -15.77 10.42 4.81
N LEU A 113 -15.46 9.86 3.64
CA LEU A 113 -16.29 8.80 3.04
C LEU A 113 -16.35 7.54 3.90
N TYR A 114 -15.22 7.15 4.49
CA TYR A 114 -15.18 5.99 5.38
C TYR A 114 -15.97 6.20 6.66
N PHE A 115 -15.89 7.40 7.27
CA PHE A 115 -16.71 7.71 8.45
C PHE A 115 -18.20 7.76 8.12
N MET A 116 -18.59 8.34 6.98
CA MET A 116 -19.99 8.39 6.56
C MET A 116 -20.57 6.99 6.33
N GLU A 117 -19.86 6.12 5.63
CA GLU A 117 -20.30 4.75 5.37
C GLU A 117 -20.43 3.94 6.67
N TRP A 118 -19.45 4.07 7.56
CA TRP A 118 -19.49 3.42 8.85
C TRP A 118 -20.62 3.94 9.74
N TYR A 119 -20.88 5.25 9.71
CA TYR A 119 -21.98 5.87 10.44
C TYR A 119 -23.34 5.42 9.89
N ALA A 120 -23.51 5.38 8.57
CA ALA A 120 -24.73 4.92 7.92
C ALA A 120 -25.07 3.47 8.32
N ARG A 121 -24.07 2.59 8.37
CA ARG A 121 -24.26 1.19 8.79
C ARG A 121 -24.57 1.02 10.27
N ARG A 122 -24.11 1.94 11.13
CA ARG A 122 -24.46 1.92 12.56
C ARG A 122 -25.86 2.48 12.82
N ASN A 123 -26.27 3.50 12.10
CA ASN A 123 -27.54 4.20 12.35
C ASN A 123 -28.74 3.53 11.66
N CYS A 124 -28.50 2.85 10.53
CA CYS A 124 -29.51 2.05 9.85
C CYS A 124 -29.12 0.57 9.93
N PRO A 125 -29.63 -0.21 10.91
CA PRO A 125 -29.51 -1.65 10.87
C PRO A 125 -30.22 -2.15 9.60
N HIS A 126 -29.54 -2.97 8.80
CA HIS A 126 -30.13 -3.64 7.65
C HIS A 126 -31.13 -4.66 8.19
N ASN A 127 -32.43 -4.34 8.13
CA ASN A 127 -33.53 -5.28 8.33
C ASN A 127 -33.68 -6.16 7.09
#